data_AF-A0A8D0KYH1-F1
#
_entry.id   AF-A0A8D0KYH1-F1
#
_cell.length_a   1.000
_cell.length_b   1.000
_cell.length_c   1.000
_cell.angle_alpha   90.00
_cell.angle_beta   90.00
_cell.angle_gamma   90.00
#
_symmetry.space_group_name_H-M   'P 1'
#
loop_
_entity.id
_entity.type
_entity.pdbx_description
1 polymer ?
#
loop_
_entity_poly.entity_id
_entity_poly.type
_entity_poly.pdbx_seq_one_letter_code
_entity_poly.pdbx_strand_id
1 'polypeptide(L)'
;MAAVISDGPPNPSCKIMIFRPSMDEFREFNKYLVYMESQGAHRAGVAKVIPPKEWKPRKHYNDIEDLVIPAPIKQMVTGQSGLFTQYNVQKKPMTVKEFKQLANSDKYRTPRYIDYEDLERKYWKNLTFVAPIYGADINGSIYDEGIEEWNIAHLNTILDVVEEECGISIEGVNTPYLYFGMWKTTFPWHTEDMDLYSINYLHFGEPKSWYAVPPEHGKRLERLAQGFFPSNSEGCDAFLRHKMTLISPSILKKYGIPFDKVTQEAGEFMITFPYGYHAGFNHGFNCAESTNFATIRWIDYGKAAKLCTCRRDMVKISMDIFVRKFQPDRYKLWKQGKDLYTIDHTKPTPESTPEVKVWLQRREKIKKFPSWYLCFFILHLIVFNMVSISL
;
A
#
# COMPACT_ATOMS: atom_id res chain seq x y z
N MET A 1 36.44 -26.22 -0.19
CA MET A 1 35.02 -26.60 -0.29
C MET A 1 34.37 -25.67 -1.29
N ALA A 2 33.93 -26.20 -2.42
CA ALA A 2 33.27 -25.40 -3.46
C ALA A 2 31.98 -24.79 -2.87
N ALA A 3 31.80 -23.49 -3.05
CA ALA A 3 30.55 -22.82 -2.72
C ALA A 3 29.45 -23.44 -3.57
N VAL A 4 28.47 -24.08 -2.93
CA VAL A 4 27.23 -24.48 -3.58
C VAL A 4 26.53 -23.18 -3.96
N ILE A 5 26.68 -22.76 -5.20
CA ILE A 5 25.86 -21.71 -5.80
C ILE A 5 24.44 -22.27 -5.76
N SER A 6 23.61 -21.71 -4.89
CA SER A 6 22.20 -22.04 -4.82
C SER A 6 21.54 -21.52 -6.10
N ASP A 7 21.26 -22.41 -7.06
CA ASP A 7 20.54 -22.13 -8.32
C ASP A 7 19.06 -21.74 -8.13
N GLY A 8 18.59 -21.56 -6.89
CA GLY A 8 17.21 -21.17 -6.58
C GLY A 8 16.99 -19.66 -6.60
N PRO A 9 15.76 -19.19 -6.87
CA PRO A 9 15.41 -17.77 -6.74
C PRO A 9 15.66 -17.28 -5.30
N PRO A 10 16.05 -16.01 -5.12
CA PRO A 10 16.36 -15.46 -3.80
C PRO A 10 15.14 -15.55 -2.86
N ASN A 11 15.41 -15.55 -1.56
CA ASN A 11 14.41 -15.74 -0.49
C ASN A 11 13.51 -16.99 -0.71
N PRO A 12 14.07 -18.21 -0.81
CA PRO A 12 13.30 -19.44 -1.05
C PRO A 12 12.27 -19.75 0.04
N SER A 13 12.50 -19.28 1.27
CA SER A 13 11.57 -19.42 2.39
C SER A 13 10.43 -18.39 2.41
N CYS A 14 10.44 -17.42 1.50
CA CYS A 14 9.44 -16.35 1.41
C CYS A 14 9.25 -15.59 2.74
N LYS A 15 10.36 -15.33 3.45
CA LYS A 15 10.34 -14.66 4.75
C LYS A 15 10.33 -13.15 4.59
N ILE A 16 9.64 -12.45 5.49
CA ILE A 16 9.61 -10.99 5.49
C ILE A 16 11.03 -10.49 5.72
N MET A 17 11.52 -9.67 4.78
CA MET A 17 12.86 -9.10 4.84
C MET A 17 12.82 -7.71 5.47
N ILE A 18 13.89 -7.37 6.20
CA ILE A 18 14.07 -6.06 6.84
C ILE A 18 15.30 -5.39 6.21
N PHE A 19 15.08 -4.23 5.60
CA PHE A 19 16.12 -3.43 4.94
C PHE A 19 16.50 -2.22 5.79
N ARG A 20 17.78 -1.81 5.72
CA ARG A 20 18.35 -0.66 6.42
C ARG A 20 19.24 0.13 5.45
N PRO A 21 18.65 0.90 4.52
CA PRO A 21 19.41 1.70 3.57
C PRO A 21 20.30 2.72 4.27
N SER A 22 21.43 3.05 3.65
CA SER A 22 22.15 4.31 3.86
C SER A 22 21.38 5.48 3.25
N MET A 23 21.72 6.73 3.60
CA MET A 23 21.08 7.90 2.97
C MET A 23 21.25 7.92 1.45
N ASP A 24 22.41 7.51 0.93
CA ASP A 24 22.64 7.49 -0.52
C ASP A 24 21.73 6.47 -1.23
N GLU A 25 21.49 5.32 -0.61
CA GLU A 25 20.56 4.31 -1.14
C GLU A 25 19.09 4.74 -0.95
N PHE A 26 18.80 5.47 0.13
CA PHE A 26 17.44 5.89 0.48
C PHE A 26 16.92 7.02 -0.41
N ARG A 27 17.79 7.86 -0.99
CA ARG A 27 17.37 8.97 -1.87
C ARG A 27 16.47 8.54 -3.04
N GLU A 28 16.76 7.39 -3.64
CA GLU A 28 16.10 6.93 -4.87
C GLU A 28 15.12 5.78 -4.61
N PHE A 29 13.88 6.11 -4.21
CA PHE A 29 12.82 5.13 -3.88
C PHE A 29 12.68 4.01 -4.93
N ASN A 30 12.51 4.38 -6.21
CA ASN A 30 12.29 3.41 -7.29
C ASN A 30 13.49 2.46 -7.46
N LYS A 31 14.72 2.98 -7.33
CA LYS A 31 15.94 2.17 -7.44
C LYS A 31 16.07 1.21 -6.25
N TYR A 32 15.75 1.68 -5.04
CA TYR A 32 15.81 0.84 -3.86
C TYR A 32 14.75 -0.28 -3.87
N LEU A 33 13.56 -0.01 -4.43
CA LEU A 33 12.54 -1.02 -4.62
C LEU A 33 13.00 -2.14 -5.57
N VAL A 34 13.65 -1.80 -6.70
CA VAL A 34 14.26 -2.79 -7.60
C VAL A 34 15.28 -3.63 -6.84
N TYR A 35 16.14 -2.98 -6.05
CA TYR A 35 17.11 -3.69 -5.21
C TYR A 35 16.42 -4.66 -4.24
N MET A 36 15.38 -4.23 -3.52
CA MET A 36 14.62 -5.11 -2.61
C MET A 36 14.05 -6.34 -3.33
N GLU A 37 13.47 -6.18 -4.52
CA GLU A 37 12.95 -7.32 -5.29
C GLU A 37 14.07 -8.23 -5.82
N SER A 38 15.23 -7.67 -6.21
CA SER A 38 16.41 -8.47 -6.58
C SER A 38 16.90 -9.39 -5.44
N GLN A 39 16.66 -9.00 -4.19
CA GLN A 39 16.95 -9.80 -3.00
C GLN A 39 15.81 -10.78 -2.64
N GLY A 40 14.71 -10.80 -3.40
CA GLY A 40 13.56 -11.67 -3.19
C GLY A 40 12.55 -11.18 -2.16
N ALA A 41 12.55 -9.89 -1.81
CA ALA A 41 11.65 -9.34 -0.79
C ALA A 41 10.16 -9.51 -1.16
N HIS A 42 9.83 -9.37 -2.44
CA HIS A 42 8.46 -9.46 -2.97
C HIS A 42 7.80 -10.82 -2.73
N ARG A 43 8.61 -11.87 -2.57
CA ARG A 43 8.11 -13.23 -2.35
C ARG A 43 7.39 -13.40 -1.03
N ALA A 44 7.73 -12.62 -0.02
CA ALA A 44 7.02 -12.64 1.26
C ALA A 44 5.67 -11.91 1.19
N GLY A 45 5.41 -11.13 0.13
CA GLY A 45 4.25 -10.26 0.00
C GLY A 45 4.36 -8.95 0.78
N VAL A 46 5.27 -8.89 1.77
CA VAL A 46 5.53 -7.71 2.59
C VAL A 46 7.04 -7.61 2.92
N ALA A 47 7.56 -6.40 2.97
CA ALA A 47 8.90 -6.09 3.49
C ALA A 47 8.87 -4.88 4.42
N LYS A 48 9.85 -4.80 5.31
CA LYS A 48 10.07 -3.64 6.19
C LYS A 48 11.31 -2.87 5.73
N VAL A 49 11.24 -1.55 5.76
CA VAL A 49 12.38 -0.66 5.54
C VAL A 49 12.53 0.27 6.72
N ILE A 50 13.69 0.23 7.37
CA ILE A 50 14.04 1.13 8.47
C ILE A 50 14.90 2.24 7.86
N PRO A 51 14.40 3.48 7.74
CA PRO A 51 15.14 4.56 7.10
C PRO A 51 16.40 4.94 7.90
N PRO A 52 17.34 5.67 7.29
CA PRO A 52 18.48 6.25 8.00
C PRO A 52 18.04 7.11 9.18
N LYS A 53 18.78 7.07 10.29
CA LYS A 53 18.39 7.71 11.56
C LYS A 53 18.30 9.24 11.45
N GLU A 54 19.05 9.81 10.53
CA GLU A 54 19.11 11.23 10.21
C GLU A 54 17.90 11.70 9.40
N TRP A 55 17.22 10.80 8.67
CA TRP A 55 16.05 11.15 7.88
C TRP A 55 14.81 11.26 8.77
N LYS A 56 14.06 12.34 8.58
CA LYS A 56 12.78 12.57 9.25
C LYS A 56 11.82 13.24 8.27
N PRO A 57 10.60 12.72 8.09
CA PRO A 57 9.64 13.31 7.18
C PRO A 57 8.93 14.52 7.77
N ARG A 58 9.02 14.72 9.09
CA ARG A 58 8.41 15.84 9.80
C ARG A 58 9.26 16.24 11.01
N LYS A 59 9.40 17.54 11.27
CA LYS A 59 10.13 18.07 12.44
C LYS A 59 9.41 17.81 13.76
N HIS A 60 8.09 18.00 13.81
CA HIS A 60 7.26 17.79 15.00
C HIS A 60 5.81 17.43 14.64
N TYR A 61 5.10 16.77 15.56
CA TYR A 61 3.70 16.36 15.38
C TYR A 61 2.74 17.06 16.38
N ASN A 62 3.11 18.22 16.93
CA ASN A 62 2.25 18.90 17.92
C ASN A 62 1.07 19.65 17.28
N ASP A 63 1.19 19.96 16.00
CA ASP A 63 0.29 20.77 15.19
C ASP A 63 -0.84 19.96 14.52
N ILE A 64 -0.80 18.62 14.61
CA ILE A 64 -1.83 17.76 14.03
C ILE A 64 -2.99 17.48 15.00
N GLU A 65 -2.93 17.96 16.26
CA GLU A 65 -3.97 17.67 17.26
C GLU A 65 -5.35 18.24 16.84
N ASP A 66 -5.35 19.35 16.10
CA ASP A 66 -6.56 20.00 15.59
C ASP A 66 -7.05 19.43 14.24
N LEU A 67 -6.29 18.50 13.64
CA LEU A 67 -6.70 17.82 12.41
C LEU A 67 -8.02 17.05 12.65
N VAL A 68 -8.96 17.20 11.72
CA VAL A 68 -10.28 16.58 11.81
C VAL A 68 -10.24 15.19 11.17
N ILE A 69 -10.74 14.20 11.89
CA ILE A 69 -11.08 12.87 11.38
C ILE A 69 -12.56 12.94 10.96
N PRO A 70 -12.88 13.04 9.66
CA PRO A 70 -14.24 13.31 9.19
C PRO A 70 -15.20 12.12 9.38
N ALA A 71 -14.70 10.90 9.20
CA ALA A 71 -15.52 9.68 9.22
C ALA A 71 -14.89 8.55 10.04
N PRO A 72 -14.69 8.72 11.36
CA PRO A 72 -14.14 7.66 12.20
C PRO A 72 -15.08 6.45 12.20
N ILE A 73 -14.53 5.24 12.11
CA ILE A 73 -15.30 3.99 12.02
C ILE A 73 -15.15 3.15 13.29
N LYS A 74 -16.27 2.78 13.90
CA LYS A 74 -16.29 1.80 14.99
C LYS A 74 -16.32 0.39 14.39
N GLN A 75 -15.34 -0.44 14.75
CA GLN A 75 -15.15 -1.78 14.19
C GLN A 75 -15.84 -2.84 15.04
N MET A 76 -17.01 -3.28 14.59
CA MET A 76 -17.78 -4.36 15.21
C MET A 76 -17.29 -5.69 14.64
N VAL A 77 -16.87 -6.62 15.50
CA VAL A 77 -16.38 -7.93 15.06
C VAL A 77 -17.27 -9.03 15.61
N THR A 78 -17.70 -9.95 14.74
CA THR A 78 -18.46 -11.15 15.08
C THR A 78 -17.72 -12.39 14.59
N GLY A 79 -17.88 -13.52 15.28
CA GLY A 79 -17.20 -14.76 14.95
C GLY A 79 -16.52 -15.38 16.18
N GLN A 80 -15.83 -16.49 15.96
CA GLN A 80 -15.22 -17.28 17.02
C GLN A 80 -14.12 -18.19 16.48
N SER A 81 -13.31 -18.77 17.37
CA SER A 81 -12.32 -19.79 17.03
C SER A 81 -11.34 -19.36 15.92
N GLY A 82 -10.98 -18.08 15.86
CA GLY A 82 -10.02 -17.57 14.91
C GLY A 82 -10.58 -17.22 13.52
N LEU A 83 -11.90 -17.25 13.35
CA LEU A 83 -12.63 -16.87 12.13
C LEU A 83 -13.64 -15.78 12.48
N PHE A 84 -13.49 -14.60 11.89
CA PHE A 84 -14.34 -13.46 12.21
C PHE A 84 -14.70 -12.62 10.98
N THR A 85 -15.82 -11.92 11.09
CA THR A 85 -16.26 -10.89 10.14
C THR A 85 -16.33 -9.55 10.88
N GLN A 86 -15.72 -8.52 10.30
CA GLN A 86 -15.74 -7.15 10.76
C GLN A 86 -16.79 -6.34 9.99
N TYR A 87 -17.49 -5.46 10.68
CA TYR A 87 -18.41 -4.47 10.12
C TYR A 87 -18.06 -3.09 10.68
N ASN A 88 -18.15 -2.06 9.83
CA ASN A 88 -17.81 -0.70 10.20
C ASN A 88 -19.08 0.10 10.45
N VAL A 89 -19.14 0.79 11.59
CA VAL A 89 -20.21 1.74 11.93
C VAL A 89 -19.59 3.13 12.01
N GLN A 90 -19.95 4.00 11.07
CA GLN A 90 -19.45 5.37 11.05
C GLN A 90 -19.89 6.15 12.31
N LYS A 91 -18.98 6.94 12.85
CA LYS A 91 -19.15 7.82 14.00
C LYS A 91 -19.11 9.28 13.53
N LYS A 92 -19.52 10.18 14.41
CA LYS A 92 -19.44 11.63 14.15
C LYS A 92 -17.96 12.05 13.99
N PRO A 93 -17.67 13.08 13.19
CA PRO A 93 -16.34 13.66 13.10
C PRO A 93 -15.78 14.00 14.48
N MET A 94 -14.46 13.90 14.64
CA MET A 94 -13.74 14.28 15.85
C MET A 94 -12.33 14.74 15.50
N THR A 95 -11.67 15.51 16.37
CA THR A 95 -10.28 15.90 16.17
C THR A 95 -9.32 14.76 16.55
N VAL A 96 -8.07 14.82 16.08
CA VAL A 96 -7.01 13.91 16.52
C VAL A 96 -6.80 13.99 18.03
N LYS A 97 -6.95 15.18 18.64
CA LYS A 97 -6.90 15.37 20.10
C LYS A 97 -7.98 14.58 20.82
N GLU A 98 -9.24 14.69 20.38
CA GLU A 98 -10.36 13.93 20.96
C GLU A 98 -10.15 12.42 20.77
N PHE A 99 -9.68 12.00 19.60
CA PHE A 99 -9.37 10.61 19.30
C PHE A 99 -8.25 10.06 20.20
N LYS A 100 -7.16 10.81 20.40
CA LYS A 100 -6.04 10.47 21.28
C LYS A 100 -6.48 10.32 22.74
N GLN A 101 -7.31 11.24 23.23
CA GLN A 101 -7.87 11.14 24.59
C GLN A 101 -8.75 9.88 24.73
N LEU A 102 -9.55 9.58 23.71
CA LEU A 102 -10.39 8.38 23.69
C LEU A 102 -9.57 7.10 23.67
N ALA A 103 -8.56 7.02 22.79
CA ALA A 103 -7.66 5.89 22.64
C ALA A 103 -6.90 5.57 23.93
N ASN A 104 -6.55 6.59 24.72
CA ASN A 104 -5.82 6.44 25.98
C ASN A 104 -6.73 6.30 27.22
N SER A 105 -8.05 6.37 27.06
CA SER A 105 -8.99 6.15 28.16
C SER A 105 -8.93 4.71 28.68
N ASP A 106 -9.30 4.48 29.94
CA ASP A 106 -9.28 3.14 30.55
C ASP A 106 -10.06 2.07 29.75
N LYS A 107 -11.07 2.51 28.97
CA LYS A 107 -11.89 1.64 28.13
C LYS A 107 -11.17 1.12 26.87
N TYR A 108 -10.33 1.95 26.26
CA TYR A 108 -9.72 1.66 24.96
C TYR A 108 -8.20 1.52 25.01
N ARG A 109 -7.55 1.91 26.11
CA ARG A 109 -6.11 1.81 26.24
C ARG A 109 -5.61 0.39 26.04
N THR A 110 -4.37 0.30 25.58
CA THR A 110 -3.64 -0.95 25.47
C THR A 110 -3.60 -1.66 26.83
N PRO A 111 -3.94 -2.96 26.91
CA PRO A 111 -3.80 -3.72 28.15
C PRO A 111 -2.33 -3.84 28.50
N ARG A 112 -2.00 -4.04 29.79
CA ARG A 112 -0.62 -4.41 30.16
C ARG A 112 -0.25 -5.73 29.48
N TYR A 113 0.97 -5.85 28.96
CA TYR A 113 1.49 -7.05 28.31
C TYR A 113 2.98 -7.22 28.60
N ILE A 114 3.50 -8.43 28.40
CA ILE A 114 4.91 -8.77 28.65
C ILE A 114 5.76 -8.51 27.40
N ASP A 115 5.29 -9.00 26.26
CA ASP A 115 5.93 -8.88 24.95
C ASP A 115 4.88 -8.84 23.83
N TYR A 116 5.31 -8.69 22.58
CA TYR A 116 4.39 -8.65 21.43
C TYR A 116 3.61 -9.95 21.23
N GLU A 117 4.14 -11.11 21.65
CA GLU A 117 3.40 -12.37 21.56
C GLU A 117 2.24 -12.42 22.57
N ASP A 118 2.45 -11.90 23.77
CA ASP A 118 1.41 -11.75 24.78
C ASP A 118 0.32 -10.78 24.32
N LEU A 119 0.72 -9.67 23.69
CA LEU A 119 -0.23 -8.72 23.13
C LEU A 119 -1.02 -9.33 21.95
N GLU A 120 -0.36 -10.09 21.06
CA GLU A 120 -1.00 -10.82 19.96
C GLU A 120 -2.04 -11.84 20.47
N ARG A 121 -1.70 -12.60 21.53
CA ARG A 121 -2.65 -13.52 22.18
C ARG A 121 -3.86 -12.76 22.73
N LYS A 122 -3.62 -11.61 23.39
CA LYS A 122 -4.69 -10.76 23.92
C LYS A 122 -5.57 -10.16 22.82
N TYR A 123 -4.99 -9.78 21.68
CA TYR A 123 -5.72 -9.29 20.53
C TYR A 123 -6.72 -10.34 20.03
N TRP A 124 -6.25 -11.54 19.67
CA TRP A 124 -7.10 -12.59 19.13
C TRP A 124 -8.12 -13.12 20.15
N LYS A 125 -7.75 -13.19 21.43
CA LYS A 125 -8.66 -13.60 22.51
C LYS A 125 -9.80 -12.61 22.73
N ASN A 126 -9.54 -11.30 22.56
CA ASN A 126 -10.47 -10.26 22.97
C ASN A 126 -11.13 -9.50 21.82
N LEU A 127 -10.95 -9.94 20.57
CA LEU A 127 -11.32 -9.20 19.37
C LEU A 127 -12.80 -8.76 19.35
N THR A 128 -13.71 -9.64 19.77
CA THR A 128 -15.18 -9.44 19.75
C THR A 128 -15.76 -8.64 20.92
N PHE A 129 -14.95 -8.27 21.93
CA PHE A 129 -15.43 -7.48 23.07
C PHE A 129 -15.54 -5.99 22.72
N VAL A 130 -14.90 -5.09 23.48
CA VAL A 130 -14.95 -3.64 23.24
C VAL A 130 -14.51 -3.35 21.80
N ALA A 131 -15.46 -2.87 20.99
CA ALA A 131 -15.27 -2.52 19.60
C ALA A 131 -14.51 -1.19 19.51
N PRO A 132 -13.29 -1.18 18.95
CA PRO A 132 -12.45 0.01 18.87
C PRO A 132 -12.95 0.96 17.77
N ILE A 133 -12.42 2.18 17.75
CA ILE A 133 -12.71 3.20 16.72
C ILE A 133 -11.44 3.48 15.94
N TYR A 134 -11.53 3.53 14.62
CA TYR A 134 -10.39 3.75 13.73
C TYR A 134 -10.65 5.01 12.89
N GLY A 135 -9.71 5.95 12.91
CA GLY A 135 -9.73 7.10 12.00
C GLY A 135 -9.00 6.71 10.71
N ALA A 136 -9.70 6.10 9.77
CA ALA A 136 -9.11 5.59 8.53
C ALA A 136 -9.47 6.46 7.33
N ASP A 137 -8.67 6.33 6.26
CA ASP A 137 -8.94 6.88 4.93
C ASP A 137 -9.14 8.41 4.93
N ILE A 138 -8.29 9.11 5.68
CA ILE A 138 -8.31 10.57 5.78
C ILE A 138 -7.38 11.14 4.72
N ASN A 139 -7.93 11.85 3.73
CA ASN A 139 -7.14 12.51 2.69
C ASN A 139 -6.11 13.48 3.28
N GLY A 140 -4.84 13.33 2.90
CA GLY A 140 -3.78 14.28 3.24
C GLY A 140 -2.43 13.61 3.52
N SER A 141 -1.39 14.43 3.56
CA SER A 141 -0.06 14.05 4.01
C SER A 141 0.36 14.93 5.17
N ILE A 142 1.13 14.38 6.11
CA ILE A 142 1.77 15.13 7.20
C ILE A 142 3.29 15.16 7.04
N TYR A 143 3.82 14.93 5.83
CA TYR A 143 5.21 15.26 5.52
C TYR A 143 5.41 16.79 5.55
N ASP A 144 6.58 17.24 5.99
CA ASP A 144 6.98 18.64 5.86
C ASP A 144 7.23 18.98 4.38
N GLU A 145 7.04 20.25 4.02
CA GLU A 145 7.40 20.74 2.70
C GLU A 145 8.90 20.55 2.42
N GLY A 146 9.23 20.17 1.18
CA GLY A 146 10.62 19.98 0.73
C GLY A 146 11.24 18.61 1.04
N ILE A 147 10.51 17.69 1.68
CA ILE A 147 10.95 16.30 1.78
C ILE A 147 10.78 15.61 0.43
N GLU A 148 11.88 15.20 -0.19
CA GLU A 148 11.87 14.55 -1.50
C GLU A 148 12.00 13.02 -1.38
N GLU A 149 12.80 12.53 -0.43
CA GLU A 149 13.04 11.11 -0.25
C GLU A 149 11.82 10.40 0.33
N TRP A 150 11.33 9.37 -0.37
CA TRP A 150 10.22 8.52 0.09
C TRP A 150 8.99 9.30 0.54
N ASN A 151 8.72 10.43 -0.13
CA ASN A 151 7.53 11.22 0.11
C ASN A 151 6.30 10.46 -0.44
N ILE A 152 5.42 10.01 0.45
CA ILE A 152 4.25 9.20 0.10
C ILE A 152 3.31 9.96 -0.84
N ALA A 153 3.23 11.28 -0.74
CA ALA A 153 2.45 12.09 -1.66
C ALA A 153 3.04 12.12 -3.09
N HIS A 154 4.34 11.86 -3.23
CA HIS A 154 5.09 12.05 -4.48
C HIS A 154 6.16 10.96 -4.72
N LEU A 155 5.74 9.70 -4.79
CA LEU A 155 6.66 8.56 -4.99
C LEU A 155 7.26 8.48 -6.41
N ASN A 156 6.74 9.27 -7.36
CA ASN A 156 7.21 9.34 -8.74
C ASN A 156 7.26 7.96 -9.45
N THR A 157 6.15 7.20 -9.42
CA THR A 157 6.11 5.84 -9.98
C THR A 157 5.33 5.79 -11.30
N ILE A 158 5.25 4.62 -11.95
CA ILE A 158 4.48 4.51 -13.20
C ILE A 158 2.97 4.72 -12.97
N LEU A 159 2.49 4.67 -11.73
CA LEU A 159 1.09 4.93 -11.41
C LEU A 159 0.69 6.39 -11.72
N ASP A 160 1.64 7.33 -11.61
CA ASP A 160 1.45 8.75 -11.95
C ASP A 160 0.99 8.95 -13.41
N VAL A 161 1.27 7.98 -14.31
CA VAL A 161 0.81 8.02 -15.71
C VAL A 161 -0.71 8.16 -15.82
N VAL A 162 -1.47 7.65 -14.84
CA VAL A 162 -2.94 7.79 -14.79
C VAL A 162 -3.32 9.26 -14.68
N GLU A 163 -2.68 9.99 -13.77
CA GLU A 163 -2.94 11.41 -13.58
C GLU A 163 -2.37 12.23 -14.75
N GLU A 164 -1.13 11.95 -15.18
CA GLU A 164 -0.44 12.70 -16.22
C GLU A 164 -1.13 12.62 -17.60
N GLU A 165 -1.66 11.47 -17.99
CA GLU A 165 -2.24 11.27 -19.32
C GLU A 165 -3.77 11.25 -19.33
N CYS A 166 -4.43 10.84 -18.24
CA CYS A 166 -5.88 10.79 -18.20
C CYS A 166 -6.50 11.93 -17.38
N GLY A 167 -5.71 12.68 -16.59
CA GLY A 167 -6.22 13.71 -15.69
C GLY A 167 -7.11 13.14 -14.57
N ILE A 168 -6.96 11.85 -14.26
CA ILE A 168 -7.75 11.16 -13.25
C ILE A 168 -6.92 11.03 -11.98
N SER A 169 -7.41 11.62 -10.89
CA SER A 169 -6.94 11.35 -9.53
C SER A 169 -7.90 10.37 -8.86
N ILE A 170 -7.36 9.36 -8.17
CA ILE A 170 -8.10 8.32 -7.47
C ILE A 170 -7.69 8.38 -6.01
N GLU A 171 -8.58 8.89 -5.16
CA GLU A 171 -8.31 9.07 -3.73
C GLU A 171 -7.82 7.77 -3.07
N GLY A 172 -6.75 7.85 -2.30
CA GLY A 172 -6.14 6.71 -1.61
C GLY A 172 -5.26 5.81 -2.47
N VAL A 173 -5.36 5.93 -3.79
CA VAL A 173 -4.62 5.10 -4.74
C VAL A 173 -3.41 5.87 -5.28
N ASN A 174 -3.60 7.12 -5.70
CA ASN A 174 -2.50 8.02 -6.02
C ASN A 174 -2.47 9.29 -5.15
N THR A 175 -3.33 9.35 -4.13
CA THR A 175 -3.25 10.35 -3.05
C THR A 175 -2.97 9.65 -1.71
N PRO A 176 -2.29 10.32 -0.77
CA PRO A 176 -2.00 9.75 0.54
C PRO A 176 -3.23 9.75 1.45
N TYR A 177 -3.36 8.68 2.23
CA TYR A 177 -4.30 8.56 3.33
C TYR A 177 -3.59 8.48 4.67
N LEU A 178 -4.13 9.20 5.66
CA LEU A 178 -3.76 9.11 7.06
C LEU A 178 -4.67 8.13 7.81
N TYR A 179 -4.07 7.44 8.77
CA TYR A 179 -4.69 6.43 9.60
C TYR A 179 -4.34 6.67 11.06
N PHE A 180 -5.33 7.00 11.89
CA PHE A 180 -5.19 7.10 13.33
C PHE A 180 -5.72 5.83 14.00
N GLY A 181 -4.81 5.00 14.52
CA GLY A 181 -5.10 3.74 15.19
C GLY A 181 -5.32 3.91 16.69
N MET A 182 -6.03 2.95 17.29
CA MET A 182 -6.03 2.70 18.72
C MET A 182 -5.91 1.19 18.96
N TRP A 183 -5.77 0.76 20.22
CA TRP A 183 -5.66 -0.66 20.54
C TRP A 183 -6.81 -1.47 19.92
N LYS A 184 -6.44 -2.60 19.28
CA LYS A 184 -7.30 -3.51 18.50
C LYS A 184 -7.86 -2.99 17.19
N THR A 185 -7.63 -1.73 16.78
CA THR A 185 -8.10 -1.36 15.43
C THR A 185 -7.39 -2.23 14.40
N THR A 186 -8.17 -2.75 13.47
CA THR A 186 -7.81 -3.91 12.64
C THR A 186 -7.94 -3.57 11.16
N PHE A 187 -7.01 -4.07 10.36
CA PHE A 187 -7.14 -4.12 8.91
C PHE A 187 -7.27 -5.60 8.48
N PRO A 188 -8.45 -6.01 7.96
CA PRO A 188 -8.68 -7.42 7.61
C PRO A 188 -7.87 -7.92 6.41
N TRP A 189 -7.92 -9.22 6.13
CA TRP A 189 -7.17 -9.83 5.03
C TRP A 189 -7.61 -9.25 3.68
N HIS A 190 -6.65 -8.67 2.96
CA HIS A 190 -6.87 -8.13 1.62
C HIS A 190 -5.56 -8.07 0.82
N THR A 191 -5.71 -7.85 -0.48
CA THR A 191 -4.68 -7.27 -1.35
C THR A 191 -5.11 -5.84 -1.70
N GLU A 192 -4.16 -5.02 -2.12
CA GLU A 192 -4.44 -3.65 -2.57
C GLU A 192 -5.40 -3.61 -3.77
N ASP A 193 -6.06 -2.48 -4.00
CA ASP A 193 -6.89 -2.29 -5.17
C ASP A 193 -6.07 -2.48 -6.46
N MET A 194 -6.67 -3.16 -7.44
CA MET A 194 -5.99 -3.62 -8.67
C MET A 194 -4.70 -4.44 -8.40
N ASP A 195 -4.56 -5.04 -7.21
CA ASP A 195 -3.37 -5.76 -6.74
C ASP A 195 -2.08 -4.93 -6.86
N LEU A 196 -2.18 -3.61 -6.64
CA LEU A 196 -1.06 -2.67 -6.57
C LEU A 196 -0.06 -3.01 -5.45
N TYR A 197 1.06 -2.29 -5.43
CA TYR A 197 1.87 -2.18 -4.23
C TYR A 197 1.20 -1.18 -3.27
N SER A 198 1.57 -1.24 -1.99
CA SER A 198 1.36 -0.12 -1.05
C SER A 198 2.61 0.17 -0.25
N ILE A 199 2.75 1.43 0.15
CA ILE A 199 3.73 1.89 1.13
C ILE A 199 3.00 2.42 2.34
N ASN A 200 3.46 2.08 3.53
CA ASN A 200 2.91 2.57 4.79
C ASN A 200 4.05 3.04 5.70
N TYR A 201 4.02 4.31 6.11
CA TYR A 201 4.95 4.87 7.09
C TYR A 201 4.24 5.10 8.42
N LEU A 202 4.80 4.60 9.52
CA LEU A 202 4.26 4.82 10.86
C LEU A 202 4.91 6.07 11.46
N HIS A 203 4.23 7.23 11.36
CA HIS A 203 4.78 8.51 11.80
C HIS A 203 5.14 8.55 13.28
N PHE A 204 4.23 8.11 14.15
CA PHE A 204 4.42 8.11 15.59
C PHE A 204 3.44 7.17 16.30
N GLY A 205 3.67 6.99 17.60
CA GLY A 205 2.80 6.27 18.51
C GLY A 205 3.13 4.79 18.61
N GLU A 206 2.14 4.01 19.02
CA GLU A 206 2.31 2.58 19.31
C GLU A 206 2.46 1.73 18.03
N PRO A 207 3.11 0.57 18.10
CA PRO A 207 3.39 -0.26 16.93
C PRO A 207 2.15 -0.79 16.18
N LYS A 208 2.39 -1.30 14.98
CA LYS A 208 1.41 -1.99 14.13
C LYS A 208 1.91 -3.39 13.78
N SER A 209 1.17 -4.44 14.14
CA SER A 209 1.54 -5.81 13.74
C SER A 209 0.89 -6.18 12.41
N TRP A 210 1.67 -6.85 11.57
CA TRP A 210 1.31 -7.31 10.24
C TRP A 210 1.45 -8.83 10.14
N TYR A 211 0.54 -9.43 9.39
CA TYR A 211 0.63 -10.79 8.86
C TYR A 211 0.65 -10.70 7.34
N ALA A 212 1.46 -11.55 6.70
CA ALA A 212 1.56 -11.61 5.26
C ALA A 212 1.52 -13.05 4.77
N VAL A 213 0.78 -13.30 3.68
CA VAL A 213 0.81 -14.55 2.93
C VAL A 213 1.56 -14.29 1.61
N PRO A 214 2.59 -15.09 1.29
CA PRO A 214 3.30 -15.01 0.01
C PRO A 214 2.35 -14.96 -1.19
N PRO A 215 2.59 -14.11 -2.20
CA PRO A 215 1.75 -14.03 -3.40
C PRO A 215 1.57 -15.39 -4.10
N GLU A 216 2.62 -16.22 -4.11
CA GLU A 216 2.60 -17.60 -4.63
C GLU A 216 1.66 -18.56 -3.88
N HIS A 217 1.13 -18.14 -2.73
CA HIS A 217 0.14 -18.87 -1.95
C HIS A 217 -1.20 -18.13 -1.79
N GLY A 218 -1.38 -16.95 -2.40
CA GLY A 218 -2.60 -16.15 -2.30
C GLY A 218 -3.87 -16.94 -2.68
N LYS A 219 -3.81 -17.72 -3.77
CA LYS A 219 -4.93 -18.60 -4.19
C LYS A 219 -5.31 -19.68 -3.18
N ARG A 220 -4.40 -20.08 -2.28
CA ARG A 220 -4.68 -21.04 -1.21
C ARG A 220 -5.44 -20.37 -0.07
N LEU A 221 -5.08 -19.13 0.27
CA LEU A 221 -5.84 -18.32 1.23
C LEU A 221 -7.25 -18.02 0.71
N GLU A 222 -7.39 -17.65 -0.56
CA GLU A 222 -8.71 -17.44 -1.19
C GLU A 222 -9.60 -18.67 -1.05
N ARG A 223 -9.10 -19.86 -1.40
CA ARG A 223 -9.84 -21.12 -1.26
C ARG A 223 -10.21 -21.44 0.19
N LEU A 224 -9.30 -21.19 1.14
CA LEU A 224 -9.58 -21.36 2.56
C LEU A 224 -10.72 -20.42 3.01
N ALA A 225 -10.65 -19.16 2.62
CA ALA A 225 -11.66 -18.17 2.96
C ALA A 225 -13.02 -18.51 2.33
N GLN A 226 -13.06 -18.96 1.08
CA GLN A 226 -14.30 -19.41 0.43
C GLN A 226 -14.96 -20.56 1.20
N GLY A 227 -14.18 -21.53 1.69
CA GLY A 227 -14.70 -22.65 2.47
C GLY A 227 -15.29 -22.26 3.82
N PHE A 228 -14.75 -21.22 4.48
CA PHE A 228 -15.24 -20.77 5.79
C PHE A 228 -16.31 -19.69 5.72
N PHE A 229 -16.37 -18.94 4.62
CA PHE A 229 -17.32 -17.84 4.42
C PHE A 229 -18.14 -18.07 3.14
N PRO A 230 -18.89 -19.19 3.01
CA PRO A 230 -19.56 -19.57 1.77
C PRO A 230 -20.59 -18.51 1.33
N SER A 231 -21.39 -17.97 2.26
CA SER A 231 -22.37 -16.92 1.95
C SER A 231 -21.74 -15.64 1.40
N ASN A 232 -20.53 -15.28 1.87
CA ASN A 232 -19.79 -14.14 1.33
C ASN A 232 -19.24 -14.44 -0.07
N SER A 233 -18.76 -15.67 -0.29
CA SER A 233 -18.24 -16.12 -1.59
C SER A 233 -19.32 -16.21 -2.66
N GLU A 234 -20.52 -16.68 -2.30
CA GLU A 234 -21.68 -16.73 -3.19
C GLU A 234 -22.12 -15.33 -3.63
N GLY A 235 -22.06 -14.35 -2.71
CA GLY A 235 -22.43 -12.97 -3.01
C GLY A 235 -21.36 -12.17 -3.77
N CYS A 236 -20.08 -12.51 -3.59
CA CYS A 236 -18.99 -11.86 -4.29
C CYS A 236 -17.77 -12.75 -4.42
N ASP A 237 -17.39 -12.95 -5.67
CA ASP A 237 -16.25 -13.72 -6.11
C ASP A 237 -14.90 -13.22 -5.56
N ALA A 238 -14.82 -11.93 -5.20
CA ALA A 238 -13.65 -11.27 -4.63
C ALA A 238 -13.96 -10.64 -3.26
N PHE A 239 -14.78 -11.29 -2.42
CA PHE A 239 -15.27 -10.73 -1.16
C PHE A 239 -14.17 -10.30 -0.16
N LEU A 240 -12.94 -10.83 -0.26
CA LEU A 240 -11.82 -10.37 0.56
C LEU A 240 -11.48 -8.89 0.29
N ARG A 241 -11.79 -8.35 -0.90
CA ARG A 241 -11.68 -6.91 -1.19
C ARG A 241 -12.65 -6.04 -0.40
N HIS A 242 -13.65 -6.63 0.25
CA HIS A 242 -14.53 -5.87 1.15
C HIS A 242 -13.82 -5.46 2.43
N LYS A 243 -12.60 -5.99 2.70
CA LYS A 243 -11.81 -5.72 3.91
C LYS A 243 -12.62 -5.96 5.18
N MET A 244 -13.28 -7.12 5.25
CA MET A 244 -14.14 -7.55 6.38
C MET A 244 -13.74 -8.90 6.98
N THR A 245 -12.90 -9.68 6.31
CA THR A 245 -12.63 -11.08 6.69
C THR A 245 -11.37 -11.23 7.53
N LEU A 246 -11.52 -11.81 8.72
CA LEU A 246 -10.43 -11.99 9.68
C LEU A 246 -10.19 -13.48 9.93
N ILE A 247 -8.95 -13.91 9.70
CA ILE A 247 -8.51 -15.29 9.90
C ILE A 247 -7.24 -15.24 10.74
N SER A 248 -7.26 -15.90 11.89
CA SER A 248 -6.14 -15.91 12.83
C SER A 248 -4.96 -16.76 12.34
N PRO A 249 -3.73 -16.45 12.80
CA PRO A 249 -2.54 -17.28 12.59
C PRO A 249 -2.73 -18.75 12.95
N SER A 250 -3.48 -19.05 14.01
CA SER A 250 -3.77 -20.44 14.42
C SER A 250 -4.57 -21.20 13.35
N ILE A 251 -5.51 -20.54 12.67
CA ILE A 251 -6.27 -21.16 11.58
C ILE A 251 -5.38 -21.32 10.34
N LEU A 252 -4.59 -20.30 9.98
CA LEU A 252 -3.65 -20.42 8.86
C LEU A 252 -2.69 -21.60 9.04
N LYS A 253 -2.10 -21.72 10.24
CA LYS A 253 -1.22 -22.84 10.60
C LYS A 253 -1.93 -24.20 10.53
N LYS A 254 -3.16 -24.29 11.07
CA LYS A 254 -3.96 -25.52 11.07
C LYS A 254 -4.24 -26.04 9.65
N TYR A 255 -4.47 -25.14 8.69
CA TYR A 255 -4.77 -25.48 7.29
C TYR A 255 -3.55 -25.38 6.37
N GLY A 256 -2.35 -25.26 6.95
CA GLY A 256 -1.09 -25.27 6.21
C GLY A 256 -0.92 -24.10 5.23
N ILE A 257 -1.57 -22.96 5.47
CA ILE A 257 -1.35 -21.72 4.71
C ILE A 257 -0.04 -21.08 5.19
N PRO A 258 0.99 -20.95 4.34
CA PRO A 258 2.22 -20.28 4.73
C PRO A 258 1.95 -18.80 4.97
N PHE A 259 2.44 -18.29 6.09
CA PHE A 259 2.39 -16.88 6.43
C PHE A 259 3.60 -16.52 7.27
N ASP A 260 3.87 -15.23 7.37
CA ASP A 260 4.87 -14.67 8.28
C ASP A 260 4.29 -13.46 9.01
N LYS A 261 4.94 -13.02 10.09
CA LYS A 261 4.48 -11.88 10.89
C LYS A 261 5.62 -10.92 11.21
N VAL A 262 5.32 -9.64 11.29
CA VAL A 262 6.28 -8.59 11.65
C VAL A 262 5.55 -7.46 12.39
N THR A 263 6.22 -6.83 13.34
CA THR A 263 5.70 -5.62 14.01
C THR A 263 6.46 -4.41 13.48
N GLN A 264 5.74 -3.44 12.93
CA GLN A 264 6.23 -2.13 12.49
C GLN A 264 6.20 -1.15 13.66
N GLU A 265 7.34 -0.56 13.98
CA GLU A 265 7.51 0.48 14.99
C GLU A 265 7.50 1.88 14.36
N ALA A 266 7.35 2.92 15.19
CA ALA A 266 7.34 4.30 14.72
C ALA A 266 8.67 4.65 14.02
N GLY A 267 8.56 5.36 12.90
CA GLY A 267 9.70 5.68 12.04
C GLY A 267 10.03 4.62 10.99
N GLU A 268 9.29 3.52 10.90
CA GLU A 268 9.54 2.45 9.93
C GLU A 268 8.52 2.45 8.79
N PHE A 269 8.99 2.06 7.59
CA PHE A 269 8.15 1.78 6.43
C PHE A 269 7.81 0.30 6.32
N MET A 270 6.61 0.04 5.83
CA MET A 270 6.15 -1.26 5.33
C MET A 270 5.82 -1.13 3.85
N ILE A 271 6.30 -2.08 3.05
CA ILE A 271 5.98 -2.19 1.63
C ILE A 271 5.19 -3.49 1.43
N THR A 272 4.01 -3.40 0.84
CA THR A 272 3.27 -4.57 0.37
C THR A 272 3.46 -4.72 -1.13
N PHE A 273 3.53 -5.96 -1.59
CA PHE A 273 3.80 -6.30 -2.98
C PHE A 273 2.54 -6.80 -3.69
N PRO A 274 2.46 -6.69 -5.03
CA PRO A 274 1.34 -7.17 -5.83
C PRO A 274 0.87 -8.56 -5.45
N TYR A 275 -0.43 -8.66 -5.15
CA TYR A 275 -1.12 -9.89 -4.73
C TYR A 275 -0.62 -10.49 -3.40
N GLY A 276 0.17 -9.74 -2.63
CA GLY A 276 0.57 -10.08 -1.27
C GLY A 276 -0.58 -9.83 -0.30
N TYR A 277 -1.28 -10.90 0.09
CA TYR A 277 -2.34 -10.79 1.09
C TYR A 277 -1.74 -10.39 2.43
N HIS A 278 -2.36 -9.42 3.09
CA HIS A 278 -1.93 -8.95 4.40
C HIS A 278 -3.10 -8.55 5.29
N ALA A 279 -2.88 -8.63 6.60
CA ALA A 279 -3.82 -8.26 7.65
C ALA A 279 -3.05 -7.84 8.90
N GLY A 280 -3.72 -7.24 9.89
CA GLY A 280 -3.05 -6.87 11.12
C GLY A 280 -3.84 -5.96 12.04
N PHE A 281 -3.15 -5.45 13.06
CA PHE A 281 -3.77 -4.66 14.13
C PHE A 281 -2.81 -3.65 14.75
N ASN A 282 -3.38 -2.57 15.29
CA ASN A 282 -2.64 -1.53 16.01
C ASN A 282 -2.54 -1.85 17.51
N HIS A 283 -1.37 -1.56 18.08
CA HIS A 283 -1.07 -1.83 19.49
C HIS A 283 -1.65 -0.77 20.42
N GLY A 284 -1.91 0.44 19.93
CA GLY A 284 -2.44 1.55 20.71
C GLY A 284 -2.61 2.80 19.84
N PHE A 285 -2.60 3.98 20.46
CA PHE A 285 -2.70 5.25 19.72
C PHE A 285 -1.51 5.43 18.79
N ASN A 286 -1.74 5.55 17.49
CA ASN A 286 -0.71 5.79 16.49
C ASN A 286 -1.24 6.55 15.28
N CYS A 287 -0.31 7.01 14.42
CA CYS A 287 -0.62 7.61 13.13
C CYS A 287 0.26 7.01 12.04
N ALA A 288 -0.35 6.51 10.98
CA ALA A 288 0.32 6.04 9.79
C ALA A 288 -0.15 6.80 8.55
N GLU A 289 0.70 6.91 7.55
CA GLU A 289 0.38 7.44 6.22
C GLU A 289 0.65 6.34 5.19
N SER A 290 -0.23 6.21 4.19
CA SER A 290 -0.02 5.26 3.10
C SER A 290 -0.64 5.70 1.78
N THR A 291 -0.13 5.13 0.69
CA THR A 291 -0.72 5.21 -0.65
C THR A 291 -0.37 3.95 -1.45
N ASN A 292 -0.96 3.79 -2.64
CA ASN A 292 -0.57 2.77 -3.58
C ASN A 292 0.46 3.28 -4.60
N PHE A 293 1.23 2.36 -5.17
CA PHE A 293 2.16 2.69 -6.24
C PHE A 293 2.34 1.49 -7.17
N ALA A 294 3.00 1.71 -8.31
CA ALA A 294 3.20 0.68 -9.32
C ALA A 294 4.62 0.62 -9.86
N THR A 295 5.03 -0.58 -10.27
CA THR A 295 6.21 -0.82 -11.10
C THR A 295 5.80 -1.56 -12.37
N ILE A 296 6.73 -1.73 -13.31
CA ILE A 296 6.46 -2.50 -14.54
C ILE A 296 5.97 -3.92 -14.24
N ARG A 297 6.51 -4.54 -13.17
CA ARG A 297 6.06 -5.88 -12.73
C ARG A 297 4.57 -5.93 -12.41
N TRP A 298 4.00 -4.86 -11.86
CA TRP A 298 2.59 -4.82 -11.47
C TRP A 298 1.64 -4.93 -12.67
N ILE A 299 2.03 -4.48 -13.87
CA ILE A 299 1.10 -4.41 -15.02
C ILE A 299 0.43 -5.76 -15.29
N ASP A 300 1.19 -6.85 -15.20
CA ASP A 300 0.65 -8.20 -15.40
C ASP A 300 -0.29 -8.65 -14.27
N TYR A 301 -0.11 -8.15 -13.04
CA TYR A 301 -1.05 -8.34 -11.93
C TYR A 301 -2.32 -7.50 -12.13
N GLY A 302 -2.20 -6.22 -12.47
CA GLY A 302 -3.34 -5.34 -12.70
C GLY A 302 -4.26 -5.85 -13.82
N LYS A 303 -3.70 -6.44 -14.88
CA LYS A 303 -4.46 -7.12 -15.96
C LYS A 303 -5.24 -8.34 -15.48
N ALA A 304 -4.73 -9.06 -14.48
CA ALA A 304 -5.29 -10.31 -13.95
C ALA A 304 -6.10 -10.11 -12.65
N ALA A 305 -6.14 -8.89 -12.11
CA ALA A 305 -6.73 -8.60 -10.82
C ALA A 305 -8.22 -8.97 -10.78
N LYS A 306 -8.59 -9.84 -9.83
CA LYS A 306 -9.99 -10.22 -9.61
C LYS A 306 -10.70 -9.11 -8.84
N LEU A 307 -11.63 -8.40 -9.46
CA LEU A 307 -12.31 -7.25 -8.84
C LEU A 307 -13.62 -7.66 -8.15
N CYS A 308 -14.04 -6.87 -7.17
CA CYS A 308 -15.37 -7.01 -6.59
C CYS A 308 -16.44 -6.61 -7.63
N THR A 309 -17.48 -7.42 -7.73
CA THR A 309 -18.59 -7.26 -8.68
C THR A 309 -19.90 -6.86 -8.02
N CYS A 310 -19.98 -6.90 -6.69
CA CYS A 310 -21.21 -6.63 -5.94
C CYS A 310 -21.34 -5.17 -5.44
N ARG A 311 -20.30 -4.34 -5.64
CA ARG A 311 -20.24 -2.93 -5.22
C ARG A 311 -19.89 -2.03 -6.40
N ARG A 312 -20.52 -0.85 -6.47
CA ARG A 312 -20.34 0.11 -7.60
C ARG A 312 -19.20 1.10 -7.37
N ASP A 313 -18.84 1.32 -6.10
CA ASP A 313 -17.84 2.23 -5.57
C ASP A 313 -16.42 1.62 -5.49
N MET A 314 -16.19 0.48 -6.14
CA MET A 314 -14.87 -0.14 -6.20
C MET A 314 -13.93 0.61 -7.13
N VAL A 315 -12.67 0.76 -6.71
CA VAL A 315 -11.59 1.28 -7.54
C VAL A 315 -11.43 0.40 -8.78
N LYS A 316 -11.42 1.04 -9.95
CA LYS A 316 -11.11 0.41 -11.24
C LYS A 316 -10.13 1.29 -11.99
N ILE A 317 -9.00 0.72 -12.38
CA ILE A 317 -7.99 1.40 -13.19
C ILE A 317 -8.01 0.78 -14.58
N SER A 318 -8.10 1.62 -15.61
CA SER A 318 -7.98 1.13 -16.99
C SER A 318 -6.55 0.67 -17.25
N MET A 319 -6.36 -0.63 -17.50
CA MET A 319 -5.05 -1.19 -17.82
C MET A 319 -4.57 -0.80 -19.23
N ASP A 320 -5.45 -0.27 -20.08
CA ASP A 320 -5.18 0.02 -21.50
C ASP A 320 -3.94 0.91 -21.69
N ILE A 321 -3.86 1.99 -20.91
CA ILE A 321 -2.75 2.93 -20.97
C ILE A 321 -1.41 2.28 -20.60
N PHE A 322 -1.41 1.42 -19.58
CA PHE A 322 -0.20 0.74 -19.13
C PHE A 322 0.29 -0.28 -20.14
N VAL A 323 -0.61 -1.10 -20.70
CA VAL A 323 -0.24 -2.10 -21.71
C VAL A 323 0.23 -1.41 -22.99
N ARG A 324 -0.48 -0.37 -23.44
CA ARG A 324 -0.09 0.39 -24.65
C ARG A 324 1.29 1.02 -24.51
N LYS A 325 1.62 1.57 -23.33
CA LYS A 325 2.85 2.32 -23.10
C LYS A 325 4.04 1.44 -22.74
N PHE A 326 3.83 0.42 -21.92
CA PHE A 326 4.91 -0.37 -21.32
C PHE A 326 4.96 -1.83 -21.78
N GLN A 327 3.95 -2.30 -22.52
CA GLN A 327 3.93 -3.62 -23.14
C GLN A 327 3.44 -3.54 -24.60
N PRO A 328 3.99 -2.64 -25.45
CA PRO A 328 3.46 -2.37 -26.78
C PRO A 328 3.38 -3.61 -27.68
N ASP A 329 4.36 -4.52 -27.55
CA ASP A 329 4.42 -5.78 -28.31
C ASP A 329 3.26 -6.73 -27.98
N ARG A 330 2.73 -6.66 -26.75
CA ARG A 330 1.61 -7.48 -26.27
C ARG A 330 0.25 -6.80 -26.45
N TYR A 331 0.23 -5.49 -26.70
CA TYR A 331 -1.00 -4.70 -26.71
C TYR A 331 -2.08 -5.24 -27.65
N LYS A 332 -1.72 -5.56 -28.91
CA LYS A 332 -2.67 -6.11 -29.88
C LYS A 332 -3.26 -7.46 -29.44
N LEU A 333 -2.42 -8.36 -28.92
CA LEU A 333 -2.87 -9.67 -28.42
C LEU A 333 -3.74 -9.53 -27.18
N TRP A 334 -3.39 -8.61 -26.28
CA TRP A 334 -4.16 -8.33 -25.06
C TRP A 334 -5.54 -7.77 -25.37
N LYS A 335 -5.66 -6.81 -26.30
CA LYS A 335 -6.96 -6.26 -26.75
C LYS A 335 -7.86 -7.33 -27.39
N GLN A 336 -7.29 -8.38 -27.95
CA GLN A 336 -8.02 -9.53 -28.50
C GLN A 336 -8.36 -10.60 -27.45
N GLY A 337 -7.97 -10.43 -26.18
CA GLY A 337 -8.13 -11.45 -25.13
C GLY A 337 -7.26 -12.69 -25.32
N LYS A 338 -6.19 -12.59 -26.12
CA LYS A 338 -5.29 -13.71 -26.46
C LYS A 338 -3.94 -13.66 -25.77
N ASP A 339 -3.70 -12.64 -24.95
CA ASP A 339 -2.51 -12.54 -24.10
C ASP A 339 -2.66 -13.43 -22.86
N LEU A 340 -2.56 -14.75 -23.07
CA LEU A 340 -2.69 -15.76 -22.03
C LEU A 340 -1.32 -16.03 -21.38
N TYR A 341 -1.21 -15.80 -20.07
CA TYR A 341 0.01 -16.05 -19.32
C TYR A 341 -0.32 -16.44 -17.87
N THR A 342 0.64 -17.12 -17.22
CA THR A 342 0.63 -17.31 -15.77
C THR A 342 1.69 -16.40 -15.17
N ILE A 343 1.32 -15.64 -14.15
CA ILE A 343 2.26 -14.76 -13.45
C ILE A 343 3.24 -15.63 -12.66
N ASP A 344 4.53 -15.48 -12.93
CA ASP A 344 5.60 -16.05 -12.12
C ASP A 344 5.91 -15.09 -10.96
N HIS A 345 5.42 -15.42 -9.76
CA HIS A 345 5.58 -14.59 -8.57
C HIS A 345 7.03 -14.49 -8.07
N THR A 346 7.95 -15.32 -8.57
CA THR A 346 9.35 -15.31 -8.16
C THR A 346 10.17 -14.25 -8.89
N LYS A 347 9.71 -13.80 -10.08
CA LYS A 347 10.44 -12.83 -10.90
C LYS A 347 10.39 -11.42 -10.29
N PRO A 348 11.55 -10.78 -10.07
CA PRO A 348 11.60 -9.40 -9.61
C PRO A 348 11.23 -8.44 -10.75
N THR A 349 10.93 -7.20 -10.39
CA THR A 349 10.73 -6.10 -11.33
C THR A 349 12.05 -5.83 -12.06
N PRO A 350 12.02 -5.61 -13.38
CA PRO A 350 13.22 -5.20 -14.09
C PRO A 350 13.69 -3.83 -13.57
N GLU A 351 15.00 -3.61 -13.55
CA GLU A 351 15.60 -2.32 -13.17
C GLU A 351 15.14 -1.19 -14.09
N SER A 352 15.00 -1.48 -15.38
CA SER A 352 14.49 -0.53 -16.36
C SER A 352 14.03 -1.24 -17.63
N THR A 353 13.13 -0.62 -18.38
CA THR A 353 12.77 -1.02 -19.74
C THR A 353 12.97 0.15 -20.71
N PRO A 354 13.12 -0.07 -22.02
CA PRO A 354 13.19 1.01 -23.00
C PRO A 354 12.03 2.02 -22.85
N GLU A 355 10.83 1.52 -22.58
CA GLU A 355 9.61 2.32 -22.41
C GLU A 355 9.68 3.19 -21.15
N VAL A 356 10.19 2.64 -20.03
CA VAL A 356 10.41 3.41 -18.79
C VAL A 356 11.44 4.51 -19.02
N LYS A 357 12.56 4.22 -19.70
CA LYS A 357 13.60 5.22 -20.00
C LYS A 357 13.03 6.37 -20.83
N VAL A 358 12.26 6.05 -21.87
CA VAL A 358 11.60 7.06 -22.72
C VAL A 358 10.61 7.90 -21.91
N TRP A 359 9.83 7.29 -21.03
CA TRP A 359 8.89 8.00 -20.17
C TRP A 359 9.59 8.93 -19.17
N LEU A 360 10.61 8.46 -18.47
CA LEU A 360 11.40 9.27 -17.53
C LEU A 360 12.06 10.46 -18.23
N GLN A 361 12.68 10.25 -19.40
CA GLN A 361 13.27 11.32 -20.19
C GLN A 361 12.26 12.39 -20.61
N ARG A 362 11.01 12.01 -20.90
CA ARG A 362 9.92 12.96 -21.18
C ARG A 362 9.55 13.76 -19.93
N ARG A 363 9.41 13.11 -18.77
CA ARG A 363 9.12 13.80 -17.49
C ARG A 363 10.20 14.81 -17.12
N GLU A 364 11.47 14.45 -17.27
CA GLU A 364 12.58 15.39 -17.00
C GLU A 364 12.53 16.63 -17.91
N LYS A 365 12.19 16.46 -19.19
CA LYS A 365 12.02 17.58 -20.12
C LYS A 365 10.86 18.49 -19.71
N ILE A 366 9.73 17.92 -19.29
CA ILE A 366 8.56 18.68 -18.83
C ILE A 366 8.88 19.44 -17.53
N LYS A 367 9.60 18.82 -16.58
CA LYS A 367 10.05 19.49 -15.35
C LYS A 367 10.99 20.66 -15.64
N LYS A 368 11.89 20.52 -16.62
CA LYS A 368 12.83 21.60 -17.02
C LYS A 368 12.17 22.72 -17.83
N PHE A 369 11.07 22.44 -18.53
CA PHE A 369 10.32 23.42 -19.34
C PHE A 369 8.82 23.32 -19.08
N PRO A 370 8.33 23.84 -17.93
CA PRO A 370 6.89 23.95 -17.68
C PRO A 370 6.22 24.73 -18.81
N SER A 371 5.01 24.31 -19.23
CA SER A 371 4.21 24.89 -20.32
C SER A 371 4.12 26.43 -20.31
N TRP A 372 4.30 27.06 -19.15
CA TRP A 372 4.31 28.52 -18.98
C TRP A 372 5.46 29.19 -19.75
N TYR A 373 6.60 28.52 -19.93
CA TYR A 373 7.70 29.00 -20.78
C TYR A 373 7.33 28.97 -22.28
N LEU A 374 6.54 27.99 -22.71
CA LEU A 374 6.02 27.95 -24.09
C LEU A 374 5.00 29.07 -24.33
N CYS A 375 4.16 29.38 -23.32
CA CYS A 375 3.25 30.53 -23.37
C CYS A 375 4.00 31.87 -23.42
N PHE A 376 5.11 32.02 -22.68
CA PHE A 376 5.94 33.22 -22.76
C PHE A 376 6.66 33.37 -24.11
N PHE A 377 7.14 32.27 -24.71
CA PHE A 377 7.74 32.30 -26.05
C PHE A 377 6.71 32.60 -27.15
N ILE A 378 5.50 32.03 -27.05
CA ILE A 378 4.40 32.32 -28.00
C ILE A 378 3.92 33.77 -27.83
N LEU A 379 3.79 34.30 -26.60
CA LEU A 379 3.47 35.71 -26.40
C LEU A 379 4.58 36.63 -26.92
N HIS A 380 5.85 36.30 -26.71
CA HIS A 380 6.95 37.14 -27.22
C HIS A 380 7.03 37.13 -28.76
N LEU A 381 6.77 35.99 -29.41
CA LEU A 381 6.69 35.89 -30.88
C LEU A 381 5.47 36.64 -31.45
N ILE A 382 4.34 36.66 -30.75
CA ILE A 382 3.16 37.45 -31.15
C ILE A 382 3.42 38.95 -30.98
N VAL A 383 4.07 39.38 -29.89
CA VAL A 383 4.40 40.79 -29.66
C VAL A 383 5.49 41.29 -30.61
N PHE A 384 6.50 40.48 -30.96
CA PHE A 384 7.52 40.88 -31.93
C PHE A 384 6.98 40.99 -33.36
N ASN A 385 6.05 40.12 -33.78
CA ASN A 385 5.43 40.22 -35.10
C ASN A 385 4.43 41.38 -35.24
N MET A 386 3.90 41.94 -34.14
CA MET A 386 3.08 43.15 -34.21
C MET A 386 3.88 44.45 -34.32
N VAL A 387 5.15 44.47 -33.94
CA VAL A 387 6.00 45.68 -34.05
C VAL A 387 6.64 45.83 -35.44
N SER A 388 6.77 44.74 -36.21
CA SER A 388 7.29 44.81 -37.60
C SER A 388 6.23 45.13 -38.66
N ILE A 389 4.96 45.35 -38.30
CA ILE A 389 3.86 45.75 -39.21
C ILE A 389 3.49 47.25 -39.01
N SER A 390 4.30 47.99 -38.25
CA SER A 390 4.11 49.44 -38.07
C SER A 390 5.43 50.18 -38.15
N LEU A 391 6.02 50.19 -39.35
CA LEU A 391 6.95 51.22 -39.83
C LEU A 391 6.84 51.32 -41.36
#